data_AF-A0A7H8XRA1-F1
#
_entry.id   AF-A0A7H8XRA1-F1
#
_cell.length_a   1.000
_cell.length_b   1.000
_cell.length_c   1.000
_cell.angle_alpha   90.00
_cell.angle_beta   90.00
_cell.angle_gamma   90.00
#
_symmetry.space_group_name_H-M   'P 1'
#
loop_
_entity.id
_entity.type
_entity.pdbx_description
1 polymer ?
#
loop_
_entity_poly.entity_id
_entity_poly.type
_entity_poly.pdbx_seq_one_letter_code
_entity_poly.pdbx_strand_id
1 'polypeptide(L)'
;MRENASRYWRQRRAVDALGAGRAGGGEPAGPLLARPRREQRPPRWFTVHLGFAAAGPDAARELAVTYAEGLSVLRPELALGAAALSPADAWHRAERLFCGAVGPDGERCADVAGHPGFHHAPGPGGLGWGDGD
;
A
#
# COMPACT_ATOMS: atom_id res chain seq x y z
N MET A 1 0.07 19.50 -19.80
CA MET A 1 -0.83 18.51 -19.17
C MET A 1 -0.98 17.35 -20.15
N ARG A 2 -0.29 16.22 -19.96
CA ARG A 2 -0.39 15.05 -20.85
C ARG A 2 -1.54 14.17 -20.36
N GLU A 3 -2.51 13.91 -21.22
CA GLU A 3 -3.60 12.97 -20.96
C GLU A 3 -3.02 11.56 -20.80
N ASN A 4 -3.06 11.01 -19.58
CA ASN A 4 -2.62 9.64 -19.29
C ASN A 4 -3.83 8.70 -19.28
N ALA A 5 -4.48 8.54 -20.44
CA ALA A 5 -5.52 7.53 -20.62
C ALA A 5 -4.87 6.21 -21.09
N SER A 6 -4.13 5.53 -20.21
CA SER A 6 -3.53 4.23 -20.51
C SER A 6 -4.61 3.22 -20.92
N ARG A 7 -4.62 2.87 -22.22
CA ARG A 7 -5.59 1.96 -22.87
C ARG A 7 -5.65 0.58 -22.22
N TYR A 8 -4.58 0.19 -21.53
CA TYR A 8 -4.42 -1.11 -20.89
C TYR A 8 -5.43 -1.35 -19.74
N TRP A 9 -5.85 -0.29 -19.03
CA TRP A 9 -6.82 -0.42 -17.94
C TRP A 9 -8.25 -0.71 -18.40
N ARG A 10 -8.65 -0.23 -19.59
CA ARG A 10 -9.99 -0.47 -20.13
C ARG A 10 -10.18 -1.91 -20.60
N GLN A 11 -9.14 -2.52 -21.19
CA GLN A 11 -9.21 -3.90 -21.67
C GLN A 11 -9.40 -4.90 -20.53
N ARG A 12 -8.70 -4.72 -19.40
CA ARG A 12 -8.74 -5.68 -18.29
C ARG A 12 -10.13 -5.82 -17.66
N ARG A 13 -10.86 -4.71 -17.45
CA ARG A 13 -12.25 -4.74 -16.97
C ARG A 13 -13.22 -5.45 -17.92
N ALA A 14 -12.99 -5.39 -19.22
CA ALA A 14 -13.84 -6.08 -20.20
C ALA A 14 -13.65 -7.61 -20.13
N VAL A 15 -12.42 -8.09 -19.88
CA VAL A 15 -12.15 -9.54 -19.76
C VAL A 15 -12.73 -10.11 -18.48
N ASP A 16 -12.65 -9.37 -17.36
CA ASP A 16 -13.22 -9.82 -16.08
C ASP A 16 -14.76 -9.84 -16.10
N ALA A 17 -15.41 -8.91 -16.81
CA ALA A 17 -16.87 -8.88 -16.95
C ALA A 17 -17.43 -10.01 -17.83
N LEU A 18 -16.65 -10.47 -18.82
CA LEU A 18 -17.05 -11.58 -19.72
C LEU A 18 -16.85 -12.97 -19.09
N GLY A 19 -16.04 -13.08 -18.02
CA GLY A 19 -15.80 -14.35 -17.30
C GLY A 19 -16.87 -14.73 -16.29
N ALA A 20 -17.84 -13.86 -16.02
CA ALA A 20 -18.79 -14.01 -14.91
C ALA A 20 -20.21 -14.48 -15.29
N GLY A 21 -20.48 -14.87 -16.56
CA GLY A 21 -21.85 -15.18 -16.97
C GLY A 21 -21.99 -16.29 -18.01
N ARG A 22 -22.24 -17.53 -17.54
CA ARG A 22 -23.29 -18.48 -18.00
C ARG A 22 -22.92 -19.95 -17.71
N ALA A 23 -23.72 -20.62 -16.87
CA ALA A 23 -24.33 -21.93 -17.14
C ALA A 23 -25.23 -22.33 -15.96
N GLY A 24 -26.54 -22.46 -16.21
CA GLY A 24 -27.48 -23.08 -15.29
C GLY A 24 -27.87 -24.48 -15.76
N GLY A 25 -28.31 -25.31 -14.80
CA GLY A 25 -29.22 -26.45 -15.01
C GLY A 25 -28.59 -27.85 -15.09
N GLY A 26 -28.85 -28.68 -14.07
CA GLY A 26 -28.91 -30.16 -14.17
C GLY A 26 -27.76 -30.96 -13.53
N GLU A 27 -28.07 -31.75 -12.50
CA GLU A 27 -27.27 -32.86 -11.93
C GLU A 27 -28.15 -34.14 -12.01
N PRO A 28 -27.61 -35.38 -12.08
CA PRO A 28 -26.63 -35.85 -11.08
C PRO A 28 -25.48 -36.79 -11.54
N ALA A 29 -24.46 -36.80 -10.69
CA ALA A 29 -23.58 -37.90 -10.27
C ALA A 29 -22.35 -38.28 -11.14
N GLY A 30 -21.21 -37.71 -10.76
CA GLY A 30 -19.86 -38.26 -10.89
C GLY A 30 -18.84 -37.22 -10.42
N PRO A 31 -17.77 -37.56 -9.65
CA PRO A 31 -16.78 -36.57 -9.23
C PRO A 31 -15.90 -36.21 -10.42
N LEU A 32 -16.46 -35.43 -11.35
CA LEU A 32 -15.79 -34.92 -12.52
C LEU A 32 -14.91 -33.75 -12.08
N LEU A 33 -13.64 -34.09 -11.89
CA LEU A 33 -12.50 -33.17 -11.91
C LEU A 33 -12.69 -31.97 -10.99
N ALA A 34 -12.28 -32.14 -9.72
CA ALA A 34 -11.99 -31.00 -8.86
C ALA A 34 -11.12 -30.02 -9.65
N ARG A 35 -11.71 -28.90 -10.07
CA ARG A 35 -11.01 -27.80 -10.75
C ARG A 35 -9.75 -27.58 -9.93
N PRO A 36 -8.53 -27.67 -10.51
CA PRO A 36 -7.32 -27.51 -9.73
C PRO A 36 -7.50 -26.21 -8.98
N ARG A 37 -7.56 -26.31 -7.64
CA ARG A 37 -7.52 -25.14 -6.78
C ARG A 37 -6.26 -24.46 -7.26
N ARG A 38 -6.39 -23.38 -8.03
CA ARG A 38 -5.27 -22.48 -8.26
C ARG A 38 -4.89 -22.11 -6.84
N GLU A 39 -3.82 -22.71 -6.33
CA GLU A 39 -3.23 -22.31 -5.07
C GLU A 39 -3.17 -20.80 -5.16
N GLN A 40 -3.89 -20.13 -4.25
CA GLN A 40 -3.94 -18.69 -4.26
C GLN A 40 -2.51 -18.25 -3.96
N ARG A 41 -1.79 -17.88 -5.03
CA ARG A 41 -0.40 -17.49 -4.94
C ARG A 41 -0.34 -16.37 -3.90
N PRO A 42 0.55 -16.46 -2.89
CA PRO A 42 0.61 -15.47 -1.84
C PRO A 42 0.77 -14.07 -2.45
N PRO A 43 0.18 -13.04 -1.80
CA PRO A 43 0.28 -11.67 -2.28
C PRO A 43 1.75 -11.28 -2.44
N ARG A 44 2.04 -10.62 -3.55
CA ARG A 44 3.36 -10.11 -3.87
C ARG A 44 3.39 -8.63 -3.57
N TRP A 45 4.46 -8.20 -2.92
CA TRP A 45 4.71 -6.79 -2.67
C TRP A 45 5.32 -6.14 -3.90
N PHE A 46 4.82 -4.95 -4.23
CA PHE A 46 5.34 -4.11 -5.32
C PHE A 46 5.45 -2.68 -4.80
N THR A 47 6.43 -1.94 -5.31
CA THR A 47 6.63 -0.53 -4.97
C THR A 47 6.30 0.34 -6.17
N VAL A 48 5.81 1.54 -5.90
CA VAL A 48 5.65 2.62 -6.89
C VAL A 48 6.57 3.77 -6.48
N HIS A 49 7.30 4.31 -7.44
CA HIS A 49 8.17 5.47 -7.23
C HIS A 49 7.51 6.69 -7.85
N LEU A 50 7.27 7.72 -7.04
CA LEU A 50 6.62 8.96 -7.45
C LEU A 50 7.65 10.09 -7.38
N GLY A 51 8.04 10.64 -8.53
CA GLY A 51 8.91 11.81 -8.61
C GLY A 51 8.10 13.09 -8.47
N PHE A 52 8.60 14.04 -7.69
CA PHE A 52 8.02 15.37 -7.51
C PHE A 52 9.14 16.41 -7.28
N ALA A 53 8.83 17.68 -7.48
CA ALA A 53 9.75 18.78 -7.24
C ALA A 53 9.50 19.40 -5.87
N ALA A 54 10.57 19.79 -5.18
CA ALA A 54 10.52 20.52 -3.92
C ALA A 54 11.67 21.52 -3.86
N ALA A 55 11.53 22.55 -3.03
CA ALA A 55 12.56 23.59 -2.87
C ALA A 55 13.85 23.08 -2.20
N GLY A 56 13.77 21.97 -1.46
CA GLY A 56 14.90 21.36 -0.75
C GLY A 56 14.48 20.08 -0.01
N PRO A 57 15.42 19.43 0.72
CA PRO A 57 15.18 18.15 1.38
C PRO A 57 14.05 18.18 2.42
N ASP A 58 14.00 19.22 3.25
CA ASP A 58 12.97 19.34 4.31
C ASP A 58 11.57 19.48 3.71
N ALA A 59 11.41 20.39 2.75
CA ALA A 59 10.16 20.55 2.00
C ALA A 59 9.78 19.28 1.23
N ALA A 60 10.77 18.54 0.72
CA ALA A 60 10.51 17.25 0.06
C ALA A 60 9.95 16.23 1.05
N ARG A 61 10.50 16.18 2.26
CA ARG A 61 10.05 15.28 3.33
C ARG A 61 8.63 15.56 3.77
N GLU A 62 8.30 16.82 4.01
CA GLU A 62 6.95 17.25 4.39
C GLU A 62 5.93 16.87 3.30
N LEU A 63 6.19 17.22 2.04
CA LEU A 63 5.33 16.86 0.91
C LEU A 63 5.18 15.34 0.77
N ALA A 64 6.27 14.58 0.95
CA ALA A 64 6.23 13.12 0.84
C ALA A 64 5.35 12.49 1.92
N VAL A 65 5.39 12.99 3.17
CA VAL A 65 4.47 12.56 4.24
C VAL A 65 3.03 12.84 3.84
N THR A 66 2.72 14.07 3.42
CA THR A 66 1.37 14.45 2.98
C THR A 66 0.87 13.57 1.82
N TYR A 67 1.73 13.27 0.84
CA TYR A 67 1.36 12.37 -0.26
C TYR A 67 1.10 10.94 0.21
N ALA A 68 1.94 10.42 1.11
CA ALA A 68 1.77 9.08 1.64
C ALA A 68 0.47 8.93 2.42
N GLU A 69 0.15 9.89 3.30
CA GLU A 69 -1.11 9.95 4.06
C GLU A 69 -2.32 10.12 3.14
N GLY A 70 -2.28 11.07 2.22
CA GLY A 70 -3.38 11.29 1.28
C GLY A 70 -3.66 10.06 0.41
N LEU A 71 -2.61 9.37 -0.05
CA LEU A 71 -2.76 8.15 -0.83
C LEU A 71 -3.28 6.98 0.01
N SER A 72 -2.88 6.83 1.26
CA SER A 72 -3.35 5.74 2.13
C SER A 72 -4.85 5.89 2.47
N VAL A 73 -5.34 7.12 2.64
CA VAL A 73 -6.76 7.40 2.79
C VAL A 73 -7.55 6.98 1.55
N LEU A 74 -7.01 7.24 0.37
CA LEU A 74 -7.68 6.92 -0.89
C LEU A 74 -7.60 5.42 -1.24
N ARG A 75 -6.55 4.73 -0.79
CA ARG A 75 -6.20 3.36 -1.18
C ARG A 75 -5.76 2.53 0.03
N PRO A 76 -6.66 1.72 0.63
CA PRO A 76 -6.35 0.93 1.82
C PRO A 76 -5.31 -0.17 1.57
N GLU A 77 -5.00 -0.50 0.30
CA GLU A 77 -3.97 -1.48 -0.05
C GLU A 77 -2.54 -0.92 0.10
N LEU A 78 -2.38 0.40 0.25
CA LEU A 78 -1.07 1.03 0.41
C LEU A 78 -0.62 0.98 1.88
N ALA A 79 0.50 0.32 2.12
CA ALA A 79 1.12 0.27 3.44
C ALA A 79 1.85 1.58 3.74
N LEU A 80 1.21 2.47 4.51
CA LEU A 80 1.78 3.76 4.90
C LEU A 80 3.17 3.61 5.55
N GLY A 81 3.33 2.62 6.43
CA GLY A 81 4.61 2.33 7.10
C GLY A 81 5.74 1.85 6.18
N ALA A 82 5.45 1.54 4.92
CA ALA A 82 6.46 1.21 3.91
C ALA A 82 6.87 2.42 3.04
N ALA A 83 6.26 3.59 3.26
CA ALA A 83 6.57 4.80 2.50
C ALA A 83 7.99 5.30 2.82
N ALA A 84 8.73 5.63 1.77
CA ALA A 84 10.10 6.07 1.86
C ALA A 84 10.39 7.17 0.83
N LEU A 85 11.33 8.06 1.18
CA LEU A 85 11.78 9.16 0.33
C LEU A 85 13.27 9.00 0.02
N SER A 86 13.63 9.25 -1.24
CA SER A 86 15.02 9.39 -1.65
C SER A 86 15.17 10.63 -2.56
N PRO A 87 16.38 11.16 -2.73
CA PRO A 87 16.68 12.02 -3.86
C PRO A 87 16.36 11.31 -5.18
N ALA A 88 16.11 12.09 -6.24
CA ALA A 88 15.89 11.54 -7.57
C ALA A 88 17.04 10.63 -7.99
N ASP A 89 16.72 9.47 -8.57
CA ASP A 89 17.65 8.45 -9.05
C ASP A 89 18.55 7.79 -7.98
N ALA A 90 18.44 8.20 -6.71
CA ALA A 90 19.21 7.68 -5.59
C ALA A 90 18.39 6.78 -4.66
N TRP A 91 17.53 5.92 -5.22
CA TRP A 91 16.62 5.02 -4.50
C TRP A 91 17.29 4.09 -3.47
N HIS A 92 18.57 3.76 -3.67
CA HIS A 92 19.39 3.04 -2.69
C HIS A 92 19.59 3.79 -1.36
N ARG A 93 19.28 5.10 -1.33
CA ARG A 93 19.33 5.97 -0.15
C ARG A 93 17.93 6.30 0.40
N ALA A 94 16.93 5.50 0.06
CA ALA A 94 15.58 5.75 0.53
C ALA A 94 15.48 5.63 2.06
N GLU A 95 14.95 6.68 2.69
CA GLU A 95 14.72 6.74 4.13
C GLU A 95 13.22 6.61 4.42
N ARG A 96 12.88 5.90 5.50
CA ARG A 96 11.48 5.74 5.92
C ARG A 96 10.88 7.07 6.33
N LEU A 97 9.64 7.32 5.91
CA LEU A 97 8.89 8.52 6.29
C LEU A 97 8.24 8.38 7.66
N PHE A 98 7.84 7.16 8.04
CA PHE A 98 7.15 6.87 9.29
C PHE A 98 8.04 6.03 10.20
N CYS A 99 7.81 6.17 11.51
CA CYS A 99 8.58 5.51 12.56
C CYS A 99 8.55 3.99 12.40
N GLY A 100 7.36 3.40 12.36
CA GLY A 100 7.19 1.97 12.13
C GLY A 100 7.76 1.08 13.25
N ALA A 101 8.13 1.65 14.41
CA ALA A 101 8.47 0.92 15.62
C ALA A 101 7.34 -0.07 15.93
N VAL A 102 7.69 -1.30 16.31
CA VAL A 102 6.71 -2.37 16.53
C VAL A 102 6.27 -2.34 17.99
N GLY A 103 4.97 -2.22 18.22
CA GLY A 103 4.35 -2.28 19.53
C GLY A 103 4.11 -3.71 20.02
N PRO A 104 3.66 -3.87 21.28
CA PRO A 104 3.47 -5.18 21.91
C PRO A 104 2.53 -6.13 21.16
N ASP A 105 1.49 -5.57 20.54
CA ASP A 105 0.47 -6.33 19.82
C ASP A 105 0.79 -6.49 18.32
N GLY A 106 2.03 -6.22 17.92
CA GLY A 106 2.48 -6.27 16.53
C GLY A 106 2.04 -5.07 15.68
N GLU A 107 1.33 -4.11 16.29
CA GLU A 107 1.04 -2.83 15.68
C GLU A 107 2.31 -2.03 15.38
N ARG A 108 2.22 -1.06 14.48
CA ARG A 108 3.36 -0.24 14.08
C ARG A 108 3.06 1.24 14.34
N CYS A 109 4.04 1.93 14.89
CA CYS A 109 3.95 3.37 15.15
C CYS A 109 3.61 4.11 13.86
N ALA A 110 2.53 4.88 13.89
CA ALA A 110 2.02 5.65 12.76
C ALA A 110 2.65 7.06 12.66
N ASP A 111 3.40 7.48 13.67
CA ASP A 111 4.02 8.81 13.70
C ASP A 111 5.18 8.94 12.69
N VAL A 112 5.49 10.19 12.35
CA VAL A 112 6.60 10.53 11.44
C VAL A 112 7.93 10.04 12.02
N ALA A 113 8.82 9.51 11.18
CA ALA A 113 10.12 9.02 11.63
C ALA A 113 10.90 10.14 12.36
N GLY A 114 11.53 9.79 13.49
CA GLY A 114 12.24 10.74 14.35
C GLY A 114 11.34 11.58 15.25
N HIS A 115 10.06 11.22 15.42
CA HIS A 115 9.21 11.85 16.42
C HIS A 115 9.77 11.61 17.84
N PRO A 116 9.71 12.61 18.73
CA PRO A 116 10.04 12.41 20.14
C PRO A 116 8.91 11.67 20.86
N GLY A 117 9.19 11.20 22.07
CA GLY A 117 8.15 10.71 22.97
C GLY A 117 7.62 9.31 22.64
N PHE A 118 6.43 9.01 23.16
CA PHE A 118 5.79 7.71 23.00
C PHE A 118 5.46 7.39 21.54
N HIS A 119 5.51 6.11 21.21
CA HIS A 119 4.99 5.58 19.96
C HIS A 119 3.49 5.37 20.05
N HIS A 120 2.76 5.65 18.97
CA HIS A 120 1.31 5.49 18.94
C HIS A 120 0.85 4.56 17.83
N ALA A 121 -0.09 3.70 18.18
CA ALA A 121 -0.85 2.92 17.21
C ALA A 121 -1.61 3.84 16.24
N PRO A 122 -1.88 3.41 15.01
CA PRO A 122 -2.68 4.19 14.08
C PRO A 122 -4.11 4.44 14.61
N GLY A 123 -4.62 5.65 14.41
CA GLY A 123 -6.02 6.01 14.68
C GLY A 123 -6.23 6.81 15.98
N PRO A 124 -7.44 7.39 16.17
CA PRO A 124 -7.75 8.21 17.33
C PRO A 124 -7.68 7.38 18.63
N GLY A 125 -6.84 7.81 19.57
CA GLY A 125 -6.68 7.11 20.85
C GLY A 125 -5.89 5.80 20.76
N GLY A 126 -5.04 5.65 19.73
CA GLY A 126 -4.14 4.51 19.61
C GLY A 126 -3.31 4.28 20.87
N LEU A 127 -3.10 3.01 21.22
CA LEU A 127 -2.29 2.61 22.37
C LEU A 127 -0.88 3.21 22.25
N GLY A 128 -0.41 3.82 23.33
CA GLY A 128 0.94 4.34 23.46
C GLY A 128 1.91 3.29 24.00
N TRP A 129 3.15 3.27 23.50
CA TRP A 129 4.23 2.43 24.06
C TRP A 129 5.61 3.07 23.94
N GLY A 130 6.59 2.48 24.63
CA GLY A 130 7.97 2.96 24.68
C GLY A 130 8.20 3.96 25.82
N ASP A 131 9.48 4.31 26.03
CA ASP A 131 9.89 5.32 26.99
C ASP A 131 10.19 6.58 26.17
N GLY A 132 9.37 7.62 26.33
CA GLY A 132 9.41 8.81 25.49
C GLY A 132 10.61 9.73 25.75
N ASP A 133 11.79 9.29 25.33
CA ASP A 133 13.05 10.06 25.38
C ASP A 133 13.12 11.17 24.32
#